data_AF-A0A7S0JFN0-F1
#
_entry.id   AF-A0A7S0JFN0-F1
#
_cell.length_a   1.000
_cell.length_b   1.000
_cell.length_c   1.000
_cell.angle_alpha   90.00
_cell.angle_beta   90.00
_cell.angle_gamma   90.00
#
_symmetry.space_group_name_H-M   'P 1'
#
loop_
_entity.id
_entity.type
_entity.pdbx_description
1 polymer ?
#
loop_
_entity_poly.entity_id
_entity_poly.type
_entity_poly.pdbx_seq_one_letter_code
_entity_poly.pdbx_strand_id
1 'polypeptide(L)'
;PISRPYLALAAGASAYISPISRPYLDVEATIGDFILLRSGGMPVYNFCVAVDDALMEVSTVIRAEEHLTNTVRQALILEALGYELPQYAHLSLVLGEDRSKLSKRHGATSVDQFRKEGFLPQAMVNYLCLLGWNDSTDQEIYTVDELTAKFSLERVTKSPAVFDIKKLRWLNGQHLRALPEEQRSQLIGEHLVEAGVATDA
;
A
#
# COMPACT_ATOMS: atom_id res chain seq x y z
N PRO A 1 -14.90 25.88 31.58
CA PRO A 1 -14.20 26.52 30.45
C PRO A 1 -13.30 25.50 29.77
N ILE A 2 -13.82 24.88 28.70
CA ILE A 2 -13.22 23.73 28.01
C ILE A 2 -12.12 24.28 27.08
N SER A 3 -10.89 24.34 27.60
CA SER A 3 -9.72 24.75 26.83
C SER A 3 -9.03 23.49 26.28
N ARG A 4 -9.37 23.08 25.05
CA ARG A 4 -8.51 22.36 24.08
C ARG A 4 -9.32 22.04 22.80
N PRO A 5 -9.36 22.95 21.80
CA PRO A 5 -9.94 22.67 20.48
C PRO A 5 -8.94 22.00 19.50
N TYR A 6 -7.87 21.38 20.02
CA TYR A 6 -6.86 20.73 19.21
C TYR A 6 -6.51 19.38 19.84
N LEU A 7 -6.76 18.28 19.11
CA LEU A 7 -6.23 16.98 19.47
C LEU A 7 -4.72 17.00 19.22
N ALA A 8 -3.96 17.46 20.21
CA ALA A 8 -2.52 17.27 20.23
C ALA A 8 -2.26 15.80 20.59
N LEU A 9 -1.98 14.97 19.57
CA LEU A 9 -1.46 13.62 19.77
C LEU A 9 -0.24 13.70 20.72
N ALA A 10 -0.31 12.93 21.80
CA ALA A 10 0.47 13.11 23.02
C ALA A 10 1.99 13.21 22.79
N ALA A 11 2.62 14.10 23.56
CA ALA A 11 4.07 14.18 23.69
C ALA A 11 4.57 13.06 24.62
N GLY A 12 5.45 12.20 24.11
CA GLY A 12 6.23 11.26 24.92
C GLY A 12 6.06 9.78 24.57
N ALA A 13 6.47 9.38 23.36
CA ALA A 13 6.92 8.03 23.06
C ALA A 13 7.83 8.09 21.82
N SER A 14 9.04 7.56 21.94
CA SER A 14 10.08 7.62 20.91
C SER A 14 9.88 6.53 19.86
N ALA A 15 9.09 6.80 18.82
CA ALA A 15 9.29 6.30 17.46
C ALA A 15 8.38 7.10 16.50
N TYR A 16 8.99 7.71 15.49
CA TYR A 16 8.50 8.84 14.73
C TYR A 16 8.40 8.45 13.25
N ILE A 17 7.20 8.21 12.70
CA ILE A 17 6.87 8.27 11.27
C ILE A 17 5.39 8.68 11.20
N SER A 18 5.05 9.95 11.09
CA SER A 18 4.99 10.74 9.85
C SER A 18 5.03 12.26 10.13
N PRO A 19 5.83 13.07 9.39
CA PRO A 19 5.47 14.45 9.04
C PRO A 19 4.91 14.51 7.60
N ILE A 20 4.34 13.43 7.09
CA ILE A 20 3.50 13.34 5.89
C ILE A 20 2.09 13.79 6.31
N SER A 21 1.87 15.11 6.28
CA SER A 21 0.69 15.81 6.79
C SER A 21 0.32 15.48 8.24
N ARG A 22 0.74 16.33 9.18
CA ARG A 22 -0.09 16.56 10.36
C ARG A 22 -1.28 17.38 9.88
N PRO A 23 -2.50 16.83 9.69
CA PRO A 23 -3.63 17.71 9.69
C PRO A 23 -3.72 18.30 11.09
N TYR A 24 -3.45 19.59 11.21
CA TYR A 24 -4.13 20.40 12.22
C TYR A 24 -5.61 20.42 11.83
N LEU A 25 -6.30 19.29 12.03
CA LEU A 25 -7.73 19.20 11.78
C LEU A 25 -8.40 19.75 13.03
N ASP A 26 -9.14 20.83 12.87
CA ASP A 26 -10.18 21.17 13.83
C ASP A 26 -11.21 20.04 13.79
N VAL A 27 -11.14 19.15 14.77
CA VAL A 27 -11.92 17.90 14.80
C VAL A 27 -13.43 18.21 14.78
N GLU A 28 -13.82 19.26 15.51
CA GLU A 28 -15.22 19.68 15.63
C GLU A 28 -15.71 20.31 14.32
N ALA A 29 -14.90 21.16 13.67
CA ALA A 29 -15.26 21.77 12.40
C ALA A 29 -15.17 20.81 11.19
N THR A 30 -14.37 19.74 11.27
CA THR A 30 -14.04 18.91 10.09
C THR A 30 -14.75 17.57 10.05
N ILE A 31 -15.13 16.99 11.19
CA ILE A 31 -15.69 15.62 11.24
C ILE A 31 -17.14 15.60 11.75
N GLY A 32 -17.44 16.40 12.78
CA GLY A 32 -18.73 16.34 13.47
C GLY A 32 -19.05 14.96 14.05
N ASP A 33 -20.30 14.75 14.43
CA ASP A 33 -20.77 13.42 14.86
C ASP A 33 -20.81 12.46 13.66
N PHE A 34 -20.36 11.23 13.89
CA PHE A 34 -20.38 10.19 12.88
C PHE A 34 -20.94 8.88 13.42
N ILE A 35 -21.57 8.12 12.52
CA ILE A 35 -22.24 6.85 12.84
C ILE A 35 -21.18 5.80 13.21
N LEU A 36 -21.36 5.10 14.32
CA LEU A 36 -20.58 3.90 14.69
C LEU A 36 -21.33 2.61 14.36
N LEU A 37 -22.65 2.62 14.55
CA LEU A 37 -23.53 1.48 14.37
C LEU A 37 -24.74 1.90 13.54
N ARG A 38 -25.08 1.13 12.49
CA ARG A 38 -26.31 1.36 11.72
C ARG A 38 -27.53 0.92 12.54
N SER A 39 -28.71 1.42 12.19
CA SER A 39 -29.98 1.04 12.86
C SER A 39 -30.24 -0.47 12.87
N GLY A 40 -29.75 -1.21 11.87
CA GLY A 40 -29.81 -2.67 11.82
C GLY A 40 -28.76 -3.40 12.67
N GLY A 41 -28.02 -2.72 13.53
CA GLY A 41 -27.02 -3.32 14.43
C GLY A 41 -25.67 -3.64 13.78
N MET A 42 -25.48 -3.31 12.50
CA MET A 42 -24.20 -3.54 11.81
C MET A 42 -23.23 -2.39 12.06
N PRO A 43 -22.01 -2.65 12.56
CA PRO A 43 -21.00 -1.61 12.74
C PRO A 43 -20.47 -1.10 11.40
N VAL A 44 -20.03 0.15 11.38
CA VAL A 44 -19.43 0.75 10.18
C VAL A 44 -17.92 0.55 10.16
N TYR A 45 -17.33 0.67 8.96
CA TYR A 45 -15.91 0.48 8.70
C TYR A 45 -14.97 1.10 9.75
N ASN A 46 -15.14 2.37 10.11
CA ASN A 46 -14.24 3.04 11.06
C ASN A 46 -14.31 2.45 12.47
N PHE A 47 -15.49 1.98 12.91
CA PHE A 47 -15.63 1.30 14.19
C PHE A 47 -15.02 -0.09 14.16
N CYS A 48 -15.30 -0.89 13.11
CA CYS A 48 -14.71 -2.22 12.97
C CYS A 48 -13.19 -2.13 12.95
N VAL A 49 -12.60 -1.30 12.08
CA VAL A 49 -11.15 -1.19 11.95
C VAL A 49 -10.48 -0.74 13.25
N ALA A 50 -11.04 0.25 13.94
CA ALA A 50 -10.47 0.70 15.21
C ALA A 50 -10.49 -0.44 16.27
N VAL A 51 -11.62 -1.14 16.41
CA VAL A 51 -11.75 -2.23 17.37
C VAL A 51 -10.86 -3.42 16.98
N ASP A 52 -10.84 -3.80 15.72
CA ASP A 52 -10.03 -4.92 15.22
C ASP A 52 -8.54 -4.62 15.35
N ASP A 53 -8.08 -3.43 14.97
CA ASP A 53 -6.66 -3.02 15.12
C ASP A 53 -6.24 -3.07 16.60
N ALA A 54 -7.10 -2.62 17.51
CA ALA A 54 -6.84 -2.67 18.95
C ALA A 54 -6.79 -4.11 19.49
N LEU A 55 -7.80 -4.92 19.17
CA LEU A 55 -7.91 -6.29 19.69
C LEU A 55 -6.87 -7.24 19.07
N MET A 56 -6.39 -6.94 17.86
CA MET A 56 -5.32 -7.67 17.19
C MET A 56 -3.92 -7.11 17.51
N GLU A 57 -3.82 -6.13 18.42
CA GLU A 57 -2.56 -5.54 18.87
C GLU A 57 -1.71 -4.98 17.70
N VAL A 58 -2.36 -4.36 16.71
CA VAL A 58 -1.68 -3.78 15.56
C VAL A 58 -0.78 -2.63 16.03
N SER A 59 0.53 -2.77 15.84
CA SER A 59 1.50 -1.74 16.25
C SER A 59 1.67 -0.63 15.21
N THR A 60 1.50 -0.95 13.93
CA THR A 60 1.77 -0.04 12.81
C THR A 60 0.81 -0.30 11.66
N VAL A 61 0.05 0.72 11.30
CA VAL A 61 -0.90 0.71 10.19
C VAL A 61 -0.25 1.36 8.98
N ILE A 62 0.03 0.56 7.94
CA ILE A 62 0.58 1.01 6.66
C ILE A 62 -0.52 0.88 5.60
N ARG A 63 -0.97 1.99 5.02
CA ARG A 63 -2.09 1.99 4.04
C ARG A 63 -2.07 3.21 3.13
N ALA A 64 -2.90 3.22 2.09
CA ALA A 64 -2.98 4.35 1.16
C ALA A 64 -3.43 5.66 1.84
N GLU A 65 -2.90 6.80 1.38
CA GLU A 65 -3.20 8.15 1.90
C GLU A 65 -4.68 8.55 1.78
N GLU A 66 -5.47 7.89 0.93
CA GLU A 66 -6.92 8.08 0.88
C GLU A 66 -7.63 7.77 2.21
N HIS A 67 -7.00 6.97 3.07
CA HIS A 67 -7.52 6.66 4.41
C HIS A 67 -7.10 7.68 5.49
N LEU A 68 -6.44 8.78 5.15
CA LEU A 68 -6.00 9.78 6.14
C LEU A 68 -7.18 10.36 6.95
N THR A 69 -8.31 10.65 6.30
CA THR A 69 -9.52 11.14 6.99
C THR A 69 -10.19 10.08 7.86
N ASN A 70 -10.02 8.80 7.54
CA ASN A 70 -10.50 7.68 8.36
C ASN A 70 -9.67 7.52 9.63
N THR A 71 -8.36 7.78 9.56
CA THR A 71 -7.46 7.74 10.73
C THR A 71 -7.95 8.64 11.85
N VAL A 72 -8.45 9.84 11.54
CA VAL A 72 -8.92 10.77 12.58
C VAL A 72 -10.15 10.21 13.31
N ARG A 73 -11.10 9.60 12.58
CA ARG A 73 -12.26 8.94 13.19
C ARG A 73 -11.87 7.73 14.03
N GLN A 74 -10.95 6.91 13.50
CA GLN A 74 -10.46 5.70 14.19
C GLN A 74 -9.71 6.06 15.46
N ALA A 75 -8.90 7.12 15.45
CA ALA A 75 -8.20 7.61 16.63
C ALA A 75 -9.17 8.03 17.75
N LEU A 76 -10.25 8.74 17.41
CA LEU A 76 -11.28 9.13 18.39
C LEU A 76 -11.97 7.91 19.01
N ILE A 77 -12.22 6.86 18.22
CA ILE A 77 -12.82 5.62 18.72
C ILE A 77 -11.85 4.90 19.67
N LEU A 78 -10.57 4.75 19.28
CA LEU A 78 -9.53 4.12 20.11
C LEU A 78 -9.37 4.85 21.44
N GLU A 79 -9.28 6.19 21.41
CA GLU A 79 -9.18 7.02 22.61
C GLU A 79 -10.41 6.87 23.52
N ALA A 80 -11.62 6.89 22.94
CA ALA A 80 -12.85 6.72 23.71
C ALA A 80 -12.98 5.33 24.35
N LEU A 81 -12.40 4.31 23.73
CA LEU A 81 -12.35 2.94 24.25
C LEU A 81 -11.14 2.68 25.17
N GLY A 82 -10.24 3.65 25.34
CA GLY A 82 -9.06 3.54 26.19
C GLY A 82 -7.91 2.71 25.61
N TYR A 83 -7.86 2.54 24.29
CA TYR A 83 -6.76 1.86 23.61
C TYR A 83 -5.65 2.82 23.18
N GLU A 84 -4.43 2.30 23.07
CA GLU A 84 -3.31 3.05 22.51
C GLU A 84 -3.45 3.22 20.99
N LEU A 85 -2.90 4.32 20.47
CA LEU A 85 -2.89 4.58 19.04
C LEU A 85 -1.71 3.86 18.38
N PRO A 86 -1.92 3.13 17.27
CA PRO A 86 -0.81 2.57 16.51
C PRO A 86 -0.03 3.68 15.80
N GLN A 87 1.17 3.33 15.33
CA GLN A 87 1.88 4.18 14.38
C GLN A 87 1.18 4.15 13.02
N TYR A 88 1.16 5.27 12.30
CA TYR A 88 0.50 5.36 10.99
C TYR A 88 1.49 5.78 9.90
N ALA A 89 1.57 4.99 8.84
CA ALA A 89 2.30 5.31 7.62
C ALA A 89 1.35 5.31 6.41
N HIS A 90 1.08 6.50 5.87
CA HIS A 90 0.23 6.67 4.70
C HIS A 90 1.06 6.70 3.42
N LEU A 91 0.86 5.70 2.56
CA LEU A 91 1.52 5.56 1.28
C LEU A 91 0.84 6.44 0.23
N SER A 92 1.63 7.15 -0.58
CA SER A 92 1.12 8.02 -1.64
C SER A 92 0.34 7.25 -2.70
N LEU A 93 -0.58 7.94 -3.37
CA LEU A 93 -1.35 7.36 -4.46
C LEU A 93 -0.44 6.92 -5.62
N VAL A 94 -0.80 5.78 -6.20
CA VAL A 94 -0.28 5.36 -7.51
C VAL A 94 -1.10 6.04 -8.59
N LEU A 95 -0.41 6.72 -9.50
CA LEU A 95 -0.99 7.46 -10.61
C LEU A 95 -0.82 6.69 -11.93
N GLY A 96 -1.71 6.94 -12.89
CA GLY A 96 -1.51 6.54 -14.28
C GLY A 96 -0.52 7.46 -15.01
N GLU A 97 -0.20 7.13 -16.27
CA GLU A 97 0.67 7.95 -17.13
C GLU A 97 0.16 9.39 -17.31
N ASP A 98 -1.17 9.57 -17.25
CA ASP A 98 -1.85 10.87 -17.31
C ASP A 98 -1.83 11.65 -15.99
N ARG A 99 -1.18 11.11 -14.95
CA ARG A 99 -1.11 11.62 -13.57
C ARG A 99 -2.44 11.67 -12.83
N SER A 100 -3.49 11.03 -13.35
CA SER A 100 -4.72 10.78 -12.62
C SER A 100 -4.58 9.54 -11.73
N LYS A 101 -5.49 9.33 -10.77
CA LYS A 101 -5.48 8.12 -9.92
C LYS A 101 -5.55 6.88 -10.80
N LEU A 102 -4.62 5.93 -10.58
CA LEU A 102 -4.60 4.68 -11.33
C LEU A 102 -5.97 3.97 -11.19
N SER A 103 -6.50 3.52 -12.32
CA SER A 103 -7.83 2.94 -12.42
C SER A 103 -7.93 2.05 -13.65
N LYS A 104 -9.00 1.26 -13.76
CA LYS A 104 -9.25 0.35 -14.90
C LYS A 104 -9.19 1.02 -16.28
N ARG A 105 -9.35 2.35 -16.35
CA ARG A 105 -9.25 3.13 -17.60
C ARG A 105 -7.84 3.13 -18.20
N HIS A 106 -6.82 2.85 -17.38
CA HIS A 106 -5.41 2.85 -17.77
C HIS A 106 -4.92 1.48 -18.26
N GLY A 107 -5.82 0.50 -18.40
CA GLY A 107 -5.50 -0.87 -18.83
C GLY A 107 -5.45 -1.86 -17.67
N ALA A 108 -4.50 -2.79 -17.73
CA ALA A 108 -4.32 -3.81 -16.70
C ALA A 108 -4.05 -3.16 -15.35
N THR A 109 -4.95 -3.36 -14.40
CA THR A 109 -4.86 -2.82 -13.03
C THR A 109 -5.03 -3.89 -11.96
N SER A 110 -5.26 -5.14 -12.37
CA SER A 110 -5.37 -6.28 -11.46
C SER A 110 -4.15 -7.18 -11.59
N VAL A 111 -3.68 -7.69 -10.46
CA VAL A 111 -2.56 -8.65 -10.40
C VAL A 111 -2.89 -9.91 -11.20
N ASP A 112 -4.16 -10.37 -11.19
CA ASP A 112 -4.61 -11.52 -11.97
C ASP A 112 -4.45 -11.31 -13.48
N GLN A 113 -4.78 -10.10 -13.97
CA GLN A 113 -4.58 -9.78 -15.38
C GLN A 113 -3.09 -9.78 -15.75
N PHE A 114 -2.23 -9.17 -14.93
CA PHE A 114 -0.79 -9.21 -15.18
C PHE A 114 -0.23 -10.64 -15.16
N ARG A 115 -0.72 -11.50 -14.26
CA ARG A 115 -0.35 -12.92 -14.25
C ARG A 115 -0.70 -13.60 -15.57
N LYS A 116 -1.92 -13.39 -16.09
CA LYS A 116 -2.37 -13.95 -17.38
C LYS A 116 -1.61 -13.38 -18.59
N GLU A 117 -1.07 -12.17 -18.47
CA GLU A 117 -0.20 -11.56 -19.48
C GLU A 117 1.27 -12.04 -19.39
N GLY A 118 1.61 -12.95 -18.48
CA GLY A 118 2.94 -13.54 -18.36
C GLY A 118 3.93 -12.72 -17.52
N PHE A 119 3.44 -11.84 -16.64
CA PHE A 119 4.28 -11.16 -15.68
C PHE A 119 4.64 -12.08 -14.50
N LEU A 120 5.94 -12.14 -14.20
CA LEU A 120 6.48 -12.95 -13.12
C LEU A 120 6.16 -12.34 -11.75
N PRO A 121 5.81 -13.15 -10.73
CA PRO A 121 5.53 -12.65 -9.39
C PRO A 121 6.68 -11.79 -8.81
N GLN A 122 7.92 -12.24 -8.95
CA GLN A 122 9.11 -11.51 -8.46
C GLN A 122 9.32 -10.17 -9.17
N ALA A 123 9.01 -10.08 -10.47
CA ALA A 123 9.09 -8.83 -11.20
C ALA A 123 8.00 -7.84 -10.76
N MET A 124 6.79 -8.34 -10.49
CA MET A 124 5.69 -7.54 -9.95
C MET A 124 6.04 -7.01 -8.55
N VAL A 125 6.53 -7.85 -7.65
CA VAL A 125 6.95 -7.43 -6.29
C VAL A 125 8.05 -6.37 -6.37
N ASN A 126 9.11 -6.62 -7.16
CA ASN A 126 10.17 -5.64 -7.38
C ASN A 126 9.62 -4.32 -7.91
N TYR A 127 8.75 -4.35 -8.91
CA TYR A 127 8.20 -3.13 -9.49
C TYR A 127 7.32 -2.35 -8.50
N LEU A 128 6.43 -3.04 -7.78
CA LEU A 128 5.56 -2.42 -6.78
C LEU A 128 6.36 -1.80 -5.62
N CYS A 129 7.46 -2.43 -5.20
CA CYS A 129 8.34 -1.84 -4.20
C CYS A 129 9.01 -0.55 -4.70
N LEU A 130 9.33 -0.43 -6.00
CA LEU A 130 9.89 0.80 -6.56
C LEU A 130 8.86 1.94 -6.67
N LEU A 131 7.57 1.66 -6.49
CA LEU A 131 6.53 2.69 -6.46
C LEU A 131 6.56 3.43 -5.11
N GLY A 132 7.43 4.43 -5.03
CA GLY A 132 7.53 5.30 -3.88
C GLY A 132 8.61 4.88 -2.88
N TRP A 133 9.49 3.93 -3.19
CA TRP A 133 10.63 3.56 -2.36
C TRP A 133 11.87 3.28 -3.22
N ASN A 134 13.06 3.56 -2.67
CA ASN A 134 14.35 3.17 -3.24
C ASN A 134 15.36 2.92 -2.11
N ASP A 135 16.42 2.17 -2.39
CA ASP A 135 17.45 1.85 -1.39
C ASP A 135 18.58 2.89 -1.29
N SER A 136 18.37 4.09 -1.86
CA SER A 136 19.38 5.16 -2.02
C SER A 136 20.52 4.83 -3.00
N THR A 137 20.35 3.80 -3.83
CA THR A 137 21.26 3.48 -4.93
C THR A 137 20.51 3.50 -6.27
N ASP A 138 21.25 3.32 -7.37
CA ASP A 138 20.68 3.15 -8.72
C ASP A 138 20.26 1.70 -9.01
N GLN A 139 20.26 0.80 -8.01
CA GLN A 139 19.78 -0.56 -8.19
C GLN A 139 18.26 -0.55 -8.42
N GLU A 140 17.82 -1.20 -9.49
CA GLU A 140 16.39 -1.35 -9.81
C GLU A 140 15.92 -2.80 -9.84
N ILE A 141 16.85 -3.75 -10.00
CA ILE A 141 16.55 -5.18 -10.05
C ILE A 141 16.84 -5.76 -8.67
N TYR A 142 15.81 -6.29 -8.02
CA TYR A 142 15.91 -6.90 -6.70
C TYR A 142 15.20 -8.25 -6.67
N THR A 143 15.80 -9.19 -5.98
CA THR A 143 15.12 -10.38 -5.45
C THR A 143 14.20 -10.00 -4.30
N VAL A 144 13.25 -10.87 -3.96
CA VAL A 144 12.38 -10.68 -2.79
C VAL A 144 13.22 -10.61 -1.51
N ASP A 145 14.25 -11.44 -1.37
CA ASP A 145 15.13 -11.45 -0.20
C ASP A 145 15.92 -10.14 -0.06
N GLU A 146 16.42 -9.58 -1.16
CA GLU A 146 17.08 -8.27 -1.14
C GLU A 146 16.11 -7.15 -0.74
N LEU A 147 14.87 -7.18 -1.23
CA LEU A 147 13.86 -6.22 -0.83
C LEU A 147 13.55 -6.36 0.67
N THR A 148 13.35 -7.58 1.17
CA THR A 148 13.11 -7.83 2.60
C THR A 148 14.26 -7.34 3.46
N ALA A 149 15.51 -7.54 3.03
CA ALA A 149 16.69 -7.10 3.76
C ALA A 149 16.90 -5.58 3.73
N LYS A 150 16.51 -4.91 2.64
CA LYS A 150 16.78 -3.47 2.42
C LYS A 150 15.60 -2.57 2.76
N PHE A 151 14.37 -3.08 2.75
CA PHE A 151 13.17 -2.28 2.90
C PHE A 151 13.13 -1.56 4.25
N SER A 152 12.74 -0.29 4.22
CA SER A 152 12.62 0.55 5.40
C SER A 152 11.58 1.64 5.15
N LEU A 153 10.76 1.92 6.16
CA LEU A 153 9.69 2.93 6.04
C LEU A 153 10.24 4.35 5.90
N GLU A 154 11.44 4.61 6.43
CA GLU A 154 12.12 5.91 6.35
C GLU A 154 12.47 6.30 4.90
N ARG A 155 12.57 5.30 4.01
CA ARG A 155 12.91 5.47 2.60
C ARG A 155 11.68 5.56 1.69
N VAL A 156 10.48 5.46 2.26
CA VAL A 156 9.23 5.68 1.53
C VAL A 156 9.05 7.18 1.28
N THR A 157 8.86 7.54 0.01
CA THR A 157 8.71 8.91 -0.45
C THR A 157 7.24 9.33 -0.43
N LYS A 158 7.01 10.64 -0.22
CA LYS A 158 5.65 11.24 -0.17
C LYS A 158 5.09 11.60 -1.56
N SER A 159 5.92 11.49 -2.58
CA SER A 159 5.54 11.88 -3.93
C SER A 159 4.72 10.75 -4.55
N PRO A 160 3.58 11.06 -5.20
CA PRO A 160 2.83 10.06 -5.94
C PRO A 160 3.71 9.34 -6.96
N ALA A 161 3.59 8.01 -7.01
CA ALA A 161 4.35 7.19 -7.94
C ALA A 161 3.54 7.01 -9.23
N VAL A 162 4.16 7.25 -10.39
CA VAL A 162 3.53 7.01 -11.68
C VAL A 162 3.76 5.56 -12.09
N PHE A 163 2.67 4.85 -12.37
CA PHE A 163 2.70 3.53 -12.97
C PHE A 163 3.15 3.64 -14.42
N ASP A 164 4.20 2.90 -14.76
CA ASP A 164 4.90 2.84 -16.04
C ASP A 164 4.98 1.37 -16.48
N ILE A 165 4.12 1.02 -17.44
CA ILE A 165 4.04 -0.33 -17.98
C ILE A 165 5.31 -0.72 -18.76
N LYS A 166 6.02 0.24 -19.36
CA LYS A 166 7.27 -0.04 -20.09
C LYS A 166 8.36 -0.44 -19.12
N LYS A 167 8.46 0.25 -17.98
CA LYS A 167 9.39 -0.11 -16.90
C LYS A 167 9.08 -1.47 -16.31
N LEU A 168 7.81 -1.76 -16.02
CA LEU A 168 7.39 -3.08 -15.54
C LEU A 168 7.74 -4.19 -16.54
N ARG A 169 7.50 -4.00 -17.85
CA ARG A 169 7.89 -4.96 -18.89
C ARG A 169 9.40 -5.17 -18.96
N TRP A 170 10.19 -4.09 -18.83
CA TRP A 170 11.64 -4.18 -18.79
C TRP A 170 12.11 -4.99 -17.58
N LEU A 171 11.62 -4.71 -16.37
CA LEU A 171 11.92 -5.47 -15.16
C LEU A 171 11.51 -6.94 -15.32
N ASN A 172 10.32 -7.21 -15.85
CA ASN A 172 9.86 -8.57 -16.11
C ASN A 172 10.84 -9.33 -17.00
N GLY A 173 11.37 -8.69 -18.05
CA GLY A 173 12.39 -9.27 -18.91
C GLY A 173 13.71 -9.55 -18.18
N GLN A 174 14.13 -8.69 -17.24
CA GLN A 174 15.33 -8.93 -16.43
C GLN A 174 15.16 -10.17 -15.55
N HIS A 175 14.04 -10.24 -14.84
CA HIS A 175 13.68 -11.38 -13.98
C HIS A 175 13.55 -12.67 -14.79
N LEU A 176 12.91 -12.62 -15.96
CA LEU A 176 12.76 -13.79 -16.84
C LEU A 176 14.12 -14.31 -17.33
N ARG A 177 15.05 -13.42 -17.71
CA ARG A 177 16.40 -13.83 -18.14
C ARG A 177 17.24 -14.39 -17.00
N ALA A 178 17.02 -13.93 -15.78
CA ALA A 178 17.73 -14.40 -14.59
C ALA A 178 17.28 -15.79 -14.11
N LEU A 179 16.12 -16.29 -14.57
CA LEU A 179 15.65 -17.64 -14.21
C LEU A 179 16.57 -18.74 -14.76
N PRO A 180 16.71 -19.86 -14.03
CA PRO A 180 17.31 -21.08 -14.56
C PRO A 180 16.64 -21.50 -15.87
N GLU A 181 17.43 -22.04 -16.81
CA GLU A 181 16.96 -22.39 -18.16
C GLU A 181 15.77 -23.35 -18.14
N GLU A 182 15.80 -24.35 -17.25
CA GLU A 182 14.72 -25.32 -17.08
C GLU A 182 13.40 -24.66 -16.67
N GLN A 183 13.44 -23.83 -15.61
CA GLN A 183 12.25 -23.10 -15.13
C GLN A 183 11.72 -22.12 -16.19
N ARG A 184 12.63 -21.42 -16.87
CA ARG A 184 12.27 -20.48 -17.93
C ARG A 184 11.61 -21.21 -19.11
N SER A 185 12.17 -22.35 -19.53
CA SER A 185 11.63 -23.16 -20.63
C SER A 185 10.25 -23.71 -20.29
N GLN A 186 10.05 -24.18 -19.05
CA GLN A 186 8.75 -24.64 -18.57
C GLN A 186 7.70 -23.53 -18.64
N LEU A 187 7.97 -22.35 -18.05
CA LEU A 187 7.04 -21.22 -18.03
C LEU A 187 6.64 -20.77 -19.45
N ILE A 188 7.63 -20.68 -20.34
CA ILE A 188 7.38 -20.34 -21.75
C ILE A 188 6.55 -21.43 -22.43
N GLY A 189 6.89 -22.70 -22.20
CA GLY A 189 6.15 -23.85 -22.74
C GLY A 189 4.68 -23.82 -22.34
N GLU A 190 4.37 -23.65 -21.06
CA GLU A 190 3.01 -23.52 -20.53
C GLU A 190 2.24 -22.40 -21.25
N HIS A 191 2.84 -21.22 -21.42
CA HIS A 191 2.21 -20.10 -22.13
C HIS A 191 2.02 -20.37 -23.64
N LEU A 192 2.95 -21.09 -24.28
CA LEU A 192 2.81 -21.46 -25.69
C LEU A 192 1.68 -22.46 -25.92
N VAL A 193 1.48 -23.39 -24.98
CA VAL A 193 0.34 -24.33 -25.01
C VAL A 193 -0.96 -23.57 -24.81
N GLU A 194 -1.04 -22.70 -23.80
CA GLU A 194 -2.24 -21.89 -23.54
C GLU A 194 -2.60 -20.99 -24.74
N ALA A 195 -1.60 -20.47 -25.45
CA ALA A 195 -1.78 -19.68 -26.67
C ALA A 195 -2.13 -20.51 -27.92
N GLY A 196 -2.13 -21.84 -27.84
CA GLY A 196 -2.37 -22.75 -28.96
C GLY A 196 -1.23 -22.78 -29.99
N VAL A 197 -0.03 -22.34 -29.61
CA VAL A 197 1.16 -22.31 -30.48
C VAL A 197 1.95 -23.62 -30.39
N ALA A 198 1.88 -24.31 -29.25
CA ALA A 198 2.47 -25.62 -29.01
C ALA A 198 1.41 -26.61 -28.49
N THR A 199 1.69 -27.91 -28.61
CA THR A 199 0.92 -28.96 -27.92
C THR A 199 1.61 -29.31 -26.61
N ASP A 200 0.85 -29.78 -25.62
CA ASP A 200 1.42 -30.41 -24.45
C ASP A 200 2.41 -31.51 -24.87
N ALA A 201 3.56 -31.56 -24.19
CA ALA A 201 4.60 -32.55 -24.41
C ALA A 201 4.31 -33.87 -23.67
#